data_AF-A0A2H0HTL3-F1
#
_entry.id   AF-A0A2H0HTL3-F1
#
_cell.length_a   1.000
_cell.length_b   1.000
_cell.length_c   1.000
_cell.angle_alpha   90.00
_cell.angle_beta   90.00
_cell.angle_gamma   90.00
#
_symmetry.space_group_name_H-M   'P 1'
#
loop_
_entity.id
_entity.type
_entity.pdbx_description
1 polymer ?
#
loop_
_entity_poly.entity_id
_entity_poly.type
_entity_poly.pdbx_seq_one_letter_code
_entity_poly.pdbx_strand_id
1 'polypeptide(L)' 'MDRNRDGRIDAHEWPRPGRRALTLAQHHRHLAAAFHRQDIDGDGFLDLTELTAPPR' A
#
# COMPACT_ATOMS: atom_id res chain seq x y z
N MET A 1 7.45 4.86 3.73
CA MET A 1 6.88 4.83 5.08
C MET A 1 7.07 6.22 5.64
N ASP A 2 6.02 6.83 6.17
CA ASP A 2 6.08 8.12 6.86
C ASP A 2 7.04 8.00 8.07
N ARG A 3 8.30 8.38 7.86
CA ARG A 3 9.38 8.23 8.84
C ARG A 3 9.47 9.46 9.73
N ASN A 4 9.13 10.62 9.18
CA ASN A 4 9.14 11.89 9.89
C ASN A 4 7.83 12.17 10.64
N ARG A 5 6.80 11.31 10.49
CA ARG A 5 5.47 11.42 11.11
C ARG A 5 4.75 12.72 10.73
N ASP A 6 4.96 13.20 9.51
CA ASP A 6 4.35 14.44 9.04
C ASP A 6 2.97 14.24 8.40
N GLY A 7 2.48 13.00 8.34
CA GLY A 7 1.19 12.66 7.75
C GLY A 7 1.21 12.68 6.22
N ARG A 8 2.39 12.66 5.61
CA ARG A 8 2.64 12.54 4.17
C ARG A 8 3.73 11.48 3.97
N ILE A 9 3.84 10.96 2.75
CA ILE A 9 4.97 10.13 2.36
C ILE A 9 5.66 10.84 1.22
N ASP A 10 6.75 11.51 1.56
CA ASP A 10 7.54 12.25 0.58
C ASP A 10 8.41 11.33 -0.26
N ALA A 11 8.84 11.82 -1.43
CA ALA A 11 9.64 11.08 -2.41
C ALA A 11 10.86 10.38 -1.79
N HIS A 12 11.47 10.98 -0.76
CA HIS A 12 12.65 10.47 -0.05
C HIS A 12 12.33 9.38 0.99
N GLU A 13 11.06 9.23 1.36
CA GLU A 13 10.57 8.25 2.33
C GLU A 13 10.04 6.97 1.67
N TRP A 14 10.08 6.94 0.33
CA TRP A 14 9.76 5.73 -0.42
C TRP A 14 10.94 4.75 -0.39
N PRO A 15 10.68 3.46 -0.15
CA PRO A 15 11.71 2.42 -0.23
C PRO A 15 12.24 2.19 -1.66
N ARG A 16 11.62 2.82 -2.67
CA ARG A 16 12.09 2.83 -4.05
C ARG A 16 12.13 4.28 -4.57
N PRO A 17 13.26 4.75 -5.12
CA PRO A 17 13.33 6.07 -5.71
C PRO A 17 12.39 6.18 -6.92
N GLY A 18 11.70 7.32 -7.06
CA GLY A 18 10.88 7.64 -8.25
C GLY A 18 9.35 7.61 -8.05
N ARG A 19 8.83 7.44 -6.83
CA ARG A 19 7.39 7.62 -6.58
C ARG A 19 7.05 9.07 -6.25
N ARG A 20 5.95 9.56 -6.81
CA ARG A 20 5.38 10.89 -6.50
C ARG A 20 5.00 10.95 -5.02
N ALA A 21 5.24 12.10 -4.39
CA ALA A 21 4.78 12.39 -3.04
C ALA A 21 3.25 12.16 -2.97
N LEU A 22 2.82 11.38 -1.99
CA LEU A 22 1.44 10.97 -1.81
C LEU A 22 1.05 11.33 -0.37
N THR A 23 -0.17 11.81 -0.15
CA THR A 23 -0.63 12.05 1.23
C THR A 23 -0.86 10.71 1.94
N LEU A 24 -0.78 10.68 3.28
CA LEU A 24 -1.06 9.46 4.05
C LEU A 24 -2.45 8.89 3.75
N ALA A 25 -3.46 9.76 3.57
CA ALA A 25 -4.81 9.36 3.19
C ALA A 25 -4.86 8.70 1.79
N GLN A 26 -4.13 9.24 0.82
CA GLN A 26 -4.01 8.62 -0.51
C GLN A 26 -3.23 7.30 -0.43
N HIS A 27 -2.22 7.21 0.44
CA HIS A 27 -1.44 6.00 0.64
C HIS A 27 -2.31 4.89 1.23
N HIS A 28 -3.12 5.20 2.24
CA HIS A 28 -4.09 4.25 2.81
C HIS A 28 -5.14 3.84 1.79
N ARG A 29 -5.64 4.76 0.96
CA ARG A 29 -6.57 4.42 -0.13
C ARG A 29 -5.95 3.45 -1.15
N HIS A 30 -4.71 3.67 -1.54
CA HIS A 30 -4.02 2.75 -2.45
C HIS A 30 -3.74 1.39 -1.79
N LEU A 31 -3.35 1.37 -0.52
CA LEU A 31 -3.18 0.11 0.22
C LEU A 31 -4.51 -0.64 0.33
N ALA A 32 -5.60 0.03 0.71
CA ALA A 32 -6.92 -0.60 0.80
C ALA A 32 -7.40 -1.11 -0.57
N ALA A 33 -7.19 -0.35 -1.65
CA ALA A 33 -7.55 -0.79 -2.99
C ALA A 33 -6.68 -1.96 -3.48
N ALA A 34 -5.40 -2.00 -3.12
CA ALA A 34 -4.52 -3.12 -3.43
C ALA A 34 -4.90 -4.36 -2.60
N PHE A 35 -5.19 -4.16 -1.31
CA PHE A 35 -5.64 -5.18 -0.39
C PHE A 35 -6.91 -5.86 -0.90
N HIS A 36 -7.95 -5.09 -1.23
CA HIS A 36 -9.19 -5.63 -1.80
C HIS A 36 -9.03 -6.33 -3.16
N ARG A 37 -7.93 -6.10 -3.88
CA ARG A 37 -7.63 -6.85 -5.12
C ARG A 37 -6.88 -8.14 -4.86
N GLN A 38 -6.19 -8.24 -3.73
CA GLN A 38 -5.44 -9.43 -3.33
C GLN A 38 -6.24 -10.35 -2.42
N ASP A 39 -7.17 -9.80 -1.63
CA ASP A 39 -8.14 -10.51 -0.80
C ASP A 39 -9.20 -11.11 -1.73
N ILE A 40 -8.94 -12.36 -2.16
CA ILE A 40 -9.76 -13.05 -3.16
C ILE A 40 -10.95 -13.71 -2.48
N ASP A 41 -10.76 -14.21 -1.26
CA ASP A 41 -11.83 -14.87 -0.51
C ASP A 41 -12.73 -13.88 0.25
N GLY A 42 -12.29 -12.64 0.44
CA GLY A 42 -13.06 -11.56 1.07
C GLY A 42 -13.10 -11.67 2.59
N ASP A 43 -12.16 -12.36 3.22
CA ASP A 43 -12.13 -12.58 4.66
C ASP A 43 -11.59 -11.36 5.45
N GLY A 44 -11.05 -10.36 4.75
CA GLY A 44 -10.49 -9.15 5.33
C GLY A 44 -9.06 -9.31 5.86
N PHE A 45 -8.40 -10.42 5.51
CA PHE A 45 -6.98 -10.71 5.72
C PHE A 45 -6.31 -11.03 4.36
N LEU A 46 -4.99 -11.19 4.38
CA LEU A 46 -4.25 -11.69 3.22
C LEU A 46 -3.44 -12.88 3.69
N ASP A 47 -3.77 -14.05 3.19
CA ASP A 47 -3.00 -15.25 3.44
C ASP A 47 -1.71 -15.29 2.57
N LEU A 48 -0.82 -16.26 2.82
CA LEU A 48 0.42 -16.40 2.04
C LEU A 48 0.15 -16.69 0.55
N THR A 49 -1.00 -17.27 0.23
CA THR A 49 -1.40 -17.60 -1.13
C THR A 49 -1.83 -16.33 -1.87
N GLU A 50 -2.63 -15.49 -1.23
CA GLU A 50 -3.13 -14.21 -1.72
C GLU A 50 -2.04 -13.15 -1.81
N LEU A 51 -1.09 -13.16 -0.86
CA LEU A 51 0.07 -12.26 -0.90
C LEU A 51 1.02 -12.58 -2.05
N THR A 52 1.13 -13.86 -2.43
CA THR A 52 1.99 -14.32 -3.54
C THR A 52 1.27 -14.35 -4.88
N ALA A 53 -0.06 -14.24 -4.88
CA ALA A 53 -0.85 -14.17 -6.09
C ALA A 53 -0.55 -12.87 -6.85
N PRO A 54 -0.24 -12.93 -8.16
CA PRO A 54 -0.07 -11.73 -8.96
C PRO A 54 -1.41 -10.98 -9.05
N PRO A 55 -1.43 -9.67 -8.77
CA PRO A 55 -2.66 -8.88 -8.81
C PRO A 55 -3.25 -8.90 -10.23
N ARG A 56 -4.53 -9.28 -10.34
CA ARG A 56 -5.28 -9.33 -11.60
C ARG A 56 -5.99 -8.02 -11.93
#